data_AF-A0A6N6PD14-F1
#
_entry.id   AF-A0A6N6PD14-F1
#
_cell.length_a   1.000
_cell.length_b   1.000
_cell.length_c   1.000
_cell.angle_alpha   90.00
_cell.angle_beta   90.00
_cell.angle_gamma   90.00
#
_symmetry.space_group_name_H-M   'P 1'
#
loop_
_entity.id
_entity.type
_entity.pdbx_description
1 polymer ?
#
loop_
_entity_poly.entity_id
_entity_poly.type
_entity_poly.pdbx_seq_one_letter_code
_entity_poly.pdbx_strand_id
1 'polypeptide(L)'
;MSFLARTVRRLVIALARSVGSKVVNAETGEVIGRAFVIPWRGRIAVIGLDAEVKPVFLPQTRMTYWKQDIGFVLHSPPNFPHEARPQRHPHPPAR
;
A
#
# COMPACT_ATOMS: atom_id res chain seq x y z
N MET A 1 -1.24 -19.98 15.65
CA MET A 1 -0.18 -19.37 14.83
C MET A 1 0.96 -18.92 15.74
N SER A 2 2.16 -19.48 15.55
CA SER A 2 3.23 -19.52 16.57
C SER A 2 3.78 -18.15 16.98
N PHE A 3 4.18 -18.03 18.24
CA PHE A 3 4.85 -16.84 18.81
C PHE A 3 6.05 -16.35 17.98
N LEU A 4 6.71 -17.28 17.26
CA LEU A 4 7.82 -16.99 16.36
C LEU A 4 7.41 -16.00 15.25
N ALA A 5 6.26 -16.21 14.60
CA ALA A 5 5.80 -15.36 13.50
C ALA A 5 5.52 -13.92 13.95
N ARG A 6 4.99 -13.73 15.17
CA ARG A 6 4.76 -12.39 15.73
C ARG A 6 6.06 -11.66 16.01
N THR A 7 7.06 -12.38 16.51
CA THR A 7 8.38 -11.82 16.84
C THR A 7 9.14 -11.40 15.58
N VAL A 8 9.18 -12.28 14.57
CA VAL A 8 9.77 -11.97 13.26
C VAL A 8 9.09 -10.76 12.62
N ARG A 9 7.75 -10.69 12.65
CA ARG A 9 7.02 -9.53 12.13
C ARG A 9 7.46 -8.21 12.79
N ARG A 10 7.57 -8.19 14.11
CA ARG A 10 8.02 -6.97 14.85
C ARG A 10 9.45 -6.59 14.47
N LEU A 11 10.35 -7.57 14.38
CA LEU A 11 11.73 -7.35 13.96
C LEU A 11 11.80 -6.74 12.55
N VAL A 12 11.06 -7.31 11.59
CA VAL A 12 11.02 -6.84 10.20
C VAL A 12 10.48 -5.41 10.13
N ILE A 13 9.42 -5.09 10.88
CA ILE A 13 8.88 -3.72 10.93
C ILE A 13 9.91 -2.74 11.54
N ALA A 14 10.56 -3.11 12.64
CA ALA A 14 11.59 -2.28 13.26
C ALA A 14 12.79 -2.05 12.33
N LEU A 15 13.21 -3.08 11.60
CA LEU A 15 14.28 -2.98 10.62
C LEU A 15 13.87 -2.09 9.43
N ALA A 16 12.64 -2.23 8.94
CA ALA A 16 12.13 -1.39 7.86
C ALA A 16 12.05 0.10 8.25
N ARG A 17 11.70 0.40 9.51
CA ARG A 17 11.66 1.79 10.01
C ARG A 17 13.04 2.41 10.19
N SER A 18 14.06 1.59 10.49
CA SER A 18 15.42 2.07 10.71
C SER A 18 16.21 2.18 9.40
N VAL A 19 16.20 1.14 8.58
CA VAL A 19 17.08 0.99 7.39
C VAL A 19 16.32 1.12 6.07
N GLY A 20 14.99 1.12 6.09
CA GLY A 20 14.17 1.24 4.88
C GLY A 20 14.35 2.57 4.15
N SER A 21 13.92 2.56 2.89
CA SER A 21 13.93 3.74 2.03
C SER A 21 12.96 4.80 2.54
N LYS A 22 13.35 6.06 2.42
CA LYS A 22 12.48 7.20 2.74
C LYS A 22 11.32 7.24 1.75
N VAL A 23 10.10 7.07 2.25
CA VAL A 23 8.86 7.23 1.48
C VAL A 23 8.36 8.66 1.66
N VAL A 24 8.18 9.34 0.54
CA VAL A 24 7.74 10.73 0.46
C VAL A 24 6.39 10.75 -0.25
N ASN A 25 5.48 11.59 0.24
CA ASN A 25 4.22 11.84 -0.42
C ASN A 25 4.50 12.52 -1.77
N ALA A 26 4.13 11.88 -2.87
CA ALA A 26 4.39 12.36 -4.21
C ALA A 26 3.67 13.69 -4.53
N GLU A 27 2.55 13.98 -3.86
CA GLU A 27 1.78 15.21 -4.09
C GLU A 27 2.30 16.38 -3.25
N THR A 28 2.66 16.15 -1.98
CA THR A 28 3.02 17.21 -1.04
C THR A 28 4.52 17.34 -0.80
N GLY A 29 5.32 16.33 -1.14
CA GLY A 29 6.75 16.27 -0.81
C GLY A 29 7.04 15.96 0.66
N GLU A 30 6.02 15.70 1.48
CA GLU A 30 6.17 15.41 2.90
C GLU A 30 6.65 13.99 3.16
N VAL A 31 7.43 13.81 4.22
CA VAL A 31 7.96 12.50 4.58
C VAL A 31 6.87 11.69 5.28
N ILE A 32 6.44 10.59 4.66
CA ILE A 32 5.47 9.67 5.26
C ILE A 32 6.18 8.75 6.27
N GLY A 33 7.40 8.31 5.95
CA GLY A 33 8.19 7.46 6.84
C GLY A 33 9.31 6.70 6.12
N ARG A 34 9.78 5.62 6.74
CA ARG A 34 10.74 4.68 6.15
C ARG A 34 10.12 3.30 5.97
N ALA A 35 10.35 2.69 4.82
CA ALA A 35 9.78 1.39 4.50
C ALA A 35 10.65 0.59 3.55
N PHE A 36 10.47 -0.73 3.60
CA PHE A 36 10.86 -1.60 2.51
C PHE A 36 9.75 -1.64 1.47
N VAL A 37 10.10 -1.37 0.22
CA VAL A 37 9.22 -1.44 -0.95
C VAL A 37 9.69 -2.61 -1.80
N ILE A 38 8.94 -3.71 -1.77
CA ILE A 38 9.33 -4.97 -2.39
C ILE A 38 8.29 -5.34 -3.46
N PRO A 39 8.66 -5.36 -4.75
CA PRO A 39 7.79 -5.91 -5.77
C PRO A 39 7.70 -7.43 -5.60
N TRP A 40 6.48 -7.98 -5.51
CA TRP A 40 6.23 -9.40 -5.32
C TRP A 40 4.99 -9.85 -6.10
N ARG A 41 5.18 -10.74 -7.10
CA ARG A 41 4.10 -11.36 -7.91
C ARG A 41 3.05 -10.36 -8.42
N GLY A 42 3.50 -9.24 -9.01
CA GLY A 42 2.61 -8.19 -9.54
C GLY A 42 1.99 -7.28 -8.48
N ARG A 43 2.38 -7.43 -7.21
CA ARG A 43 1.99 -6.54 -6.10
C ARG A 43 3.21 -5.80 -5.57
N ILE A 44 2.96 -4.71 -4.87
CA ILE A 44 4.01 -3.97 -4.17
C ILE A 44 3.75 -4.13 -2.67
N ALA A 45 4.63 -4.84 -1.99
CA ALA A 45 4.61 -4.94 -0.54
C ALA A 45 5.32 -3.73 0.05
N VAL A 46 4.61 -2.94 0.84
CA VAL A 46 5.17 -1.82 1.59
C VAL A 46 5.15 -2.19 3.07
N ILE A 47 6.32 -2.25 3.69
CA ILE A 47 6.48 -2.70 5.08
C ILE A 47 7.20 -1.62 5.87
N GLY A 48 6.62 -1.19 6.99
CA GLY A 48 7.27 -0.26 7.93
C GLY A 48 6.51 1.05 8.16
N LEU A 49 5.59 1.42 7.27
CA LEU A 49 4.74 2.60 7.41
C LEU A 49 3.61 2.38 8.44
N ASP A 50 3.28 3.43 9.18
CA ASP A 50 2.09 3.48 10.05
C ASP A 50 0.85 3.99 9.33
N ALA A 51 1.03 4.75 8.25
CA ALA A 51 -0.05 5.30 7.44
C ALA A 51 -0.40 4.39 6.25
N GLU A 52 -1.68 4.36 5.89
CA GLU A 52 -2.13 3.74 4.65
C GLU A 52 -1.72 4.61 3.47
N VAL A 53 -1.14 3.98 2.45
CA VAL A 53 -0.68 4.65 1.24
C VAL A 53 -1.23 3.95 0.00
N LYS A 54 -1.50 4.73 -1.05
CA LYS A 54 -1.82 4.20 -2.37
C LYS A 54 -0.65 4.48 -3.34
N PRO A 55 -0.29 3.51 -4.20
CA PRO A 55 0.70 3.75 -5.24
C PRO A 55 0.11 4.68 -6.30
N VAL A 56 0.93 5.58 -6.83
CA VAL A 56 0.60 6.46 -7.95
C VAL A 56 1.69 6.40 -9.00
N PHE A 57 1.33 6.59 -10.26
CA PHE A 57 2.31 6.69 -11.32
C PHE A 57 2.88 8.10 -11.40
N LEU A 58 4.20 8.19 -11.40
CA LEU A 58 4.88 9.47 -11.50
C LEU A 58 5.02 9.88 -12.98
N PRO A 59 4.98 11.19 -13.27
CA PRO A 59 5.33 11.69 -14.59
C PRO A 59 6.75 11.25 -14.97
N GLN A 60 6.91 10.67 -16.16
CA GLN A 60 8.23 10.28 -16.63
C GLN A 60 8.99 11.49 -17.17
N THR A 61 10.21 11.72 -16.68
CA THR A 61 11.09 12.77 -17.22
C THR A 61 11.63 12.42 -18.61
N ARG A 62 11.65 11.13 -18.96
CA ARG A 62 12.16 10.61 -20.25
C ARG A 62 11.14 9.65 -20.85
N MET A 63 11.00 9.68 -22.17
CA MET A 63 10.07 8.80 -22.88
C MET A 63 10.64 7.38 -22.96
N THR A 64 10.46 6.62 -21.88
CA THR A 64 10.94 5.24 -21.76
C THR A 64 9.77 4.30 -21.52
N TYR A 65 9.31 3.62 -22.56
CA TYR A 65 8.16 2.73 -22.51
C TYR A 65 8.37 1.44 -21.68
N TRP A 66 9.59 1.16 -21.23
CA TRP A 66 9.94 -0.09 -20.54
C TRP A 66 9.84 -0.01 -19.01
N LYS A 67 9.81 1.20 -18.43
CA LYS A 67 9.76 1.42 -16.97
C LYS A 67 8.86 2.60 -16.64
N GLN A 68 8.11 2.45 -15.55
CA GLN A 68 7.27 3.50 -14.99
C GLN A 68 7.64 3.70 -13.53
N ASP A 69 7.92 4.93 -13.16
CA ASP A 69 8.20 5.27 -11.77
C ASP A 69 6.90 5.29 -10.97
N ILE A 70 6.97 4.73 -9.77
CA ILE A 70 5.85 4.62 -8.85
C ILE A 70 6.19 5.44 -7.61
N GLY A 71 5.31 6.38 -7.29
CA GLY A 71 5.30 7.13 -6.04
C GLY A 71 4.23 6.60 -5.09
N PHE A 72 4.16 7.19 -3.91
CA PHE A 72 3.14 6.90 -2.93
C PHE A 72 2.48 8.20 -2.46
N VAL A 73 1.19 8.13 -2.19
CA VAL A 73 0.44 9.22 -1.55
C VAL A 73 -0.35 8.64 -0.39
N LEU A 74 -0.63 9.48 0.61
CA LEU A 74 -1.48 9.09 1.73
C LEU A 74 -2.87 8.73 1.24
N HIS A 75 -3.41 7.63 1.76
CA HIS A 75 -4.78 7.25 1.49
C HIS A 75 -5.70 8.09 2.37
N SER A 76 -6.43 9.03 1.77
CA SER A 76 -7.50 9.74 2.48
C SER A 76 -8.64 8.77 2.79
N PRO A 77 -9.24 8.86 3.98
CA PRO A 77 -10.43 8.06 4.28
C PRO A 77 -11.54 8.38 3.27
N PRO A 78 -12.34 7.38 2.87
CA PRO A 78 -13.47 7.59 1.97
C PRO A 78 -14.44 8.63 2.57
N ASN A 79 -14.95 9.51 1.73
CA ASN A 79 -15.91 10.55 2.10
C ASN A 79 -17.37 10.06 2.09
N PHE A 80 -17.59 8.75 1.96
CA PHE A 80 -18.90 8.11 1.93
C PHE A 80 -19.08 7.18 3.13
N PRO A 81 -20.31 7.06 3.66
CA PRO A 81 -20.59 6.14 4.76
C PRO A 81 -20.36 4.69 4.34
N HIS A 82 -19.94 3.86 5.30
CA HIS A 82 -19.78 2.44 5.05
C HIS A 82 -21.15 1.79 4.85
N GLU A 83 -21.54 1.54 3.60
CA GLU A 83 -22.74 0.76 3.31
C GLU A 83 -22.52 -0.71 3.68
N ALA A 84 -23.33 -1.22 4.60
CA ALA A 84 -23.36 -2.65 4.90
C ALA A 84 -23.74 -3.41 3.63
N ARG A 85 -22.95 -4.44 3.31
CA ARG A 85 -23.12 -5.28 2.11
C ARG A 85 -24.59 -5.69 1.97
N PRO A 86 -25.29 -5.34 0.87
CA PRO A 86 -26.66 -5.80 0.65
C PRO A 86 -26.66 -7.33 0.74
N GLN A 87 -27.53 -7.88 1.58
CA GLN A 87 -27.76 -9.33 1.58
C GLN A 87 -28.13 -9.71 0.15
N ARG A 88 -27.36 -10.62 -0.46
CA ARG A 88 -27.68 -11.15 -1.80
C ARG A 88 -29.09 -11.74 -1.70
N HIS A 89 -30.08 -11.04 -2.24
CA HIS A 89 -31.40 -11.64 -2.45
C HIS A 89 -31.22 -12.88 -3.33
N PRO A 90 -31.78 -14.05 -2.94
CA PRO A 90 -31.76 -15.23 -3.80
C PRO A 90 -32.43 -14.86 -5.13
N HIS A 91 -31.69 -15.03 -6.23
CA HIS A 91 -32.25 -14.87 -7.55
C HIS A 91 -33.39 -15.89 -7.71
N PRO A 92 -34.62 -15.48 -8.09
CA PRO A 92 -35.67 -16.46 -8.39
C PRO A 92 -35.23 -17.32 -9.58
N PRO A 93 -35.55 -18.63 -9.58
CA PRO A 93 -35.19 -19.51 -10.69
C PRO A 93 -35.88 -19.01 -11.97
N ALA A 94 -35.12 -19.01 -13.07
CA ALA A 94 -35.66 -18.74 -14.39
C ALA A 94 -36.78 -19.76 -14.71
N ARG A 95 -37.93 -19.26 -15.19
CA ARG A 95 -39.00 -20.09 -15.72
C ARG A 95 -38.69 -20.50 -17.16
#